data_AF-A0A923BUA8-F1
#
_entry.id   AF-A0A923BUA8-F1
#
_cell.length_a   1.000
_cell.length_b   1.000
_cell.length_c   1.000
_cell.angle_alpha   90.00
_cell.angle_beta   90.00
_cell.angle_gamma   90.00
#
_symmetry.space_group_name_H-M   'P 1'
#
loop_
_entity.id
_entity.type
_entity.pdbx_description
1 polymer ?
#
loop_
_entity_poly.entity_id
_entity_poly.type
_entity_poly.pdbx_seq_one_letter_code
_entity_poly.pdbx_strand_id
1 'polypeptide(L)'
;MAVLLRIDKPLPIELKDRVTELLKRIRPTDWKQAAAGSKVAWHASWSDVVLLRVEAGCSQRQCMTLIGRLTDQAINLELTILADDMVWMHDVFFDLWGSRSAPPWIFKTEGDAGLVAILRQEGWVVSACSNCTNWGSRKPDQISPPEPRPAAPAILPPKSFREFSRDLETLRTR
;
A
#
# COMPACT_ATOMS: atom_id res chain seq x y z
N MET A 1 17.07 -6.75 4.91
CA MET A 1 17.86 -6.65 3.66
C MET A 1 16.92 -6.22 2.53
N ALA A 2 17.40 -5.36 1.61
CA ALA A 2 16.61 -4.97 0.43
C ALA A 2 17.24 -5.56 -0.83
N VAL A 3 16.41 -6.12 -1.71
CA VAL A 3 16.83 -6.60 -3.03
C VAL A 3 16.37 -5.59 -4.06
N LEU A 4 17.29 -5.15 -4.91
CA LEU A 4 17.00 -4.29 -6.05
C LEU A 4 16.78 -5.16 -7.29
N LEU A 5 15.61 -5.04 -7.90
CA LEU A 5 15.21 -5.81 -9.05
C LEU A 5 14.94 -4.88 -10.23
N ARG A 6 15.33 -5.36 -11.41
CA ARG A 6 15.07 -4.69 -12.68
C ARG A 6 14.05 -5.47 -13.49
N ILE A 7 13.08 -4.77 -14.08
CA ILE A 7 12.02 -5.33 -14.91
C ILE A 7 12.44 -5.23 -16.39
N ASP A 8 13.51 -5.95 -16.77
CA ASP A 8 14.13 -5.85 -18.10
C ASP A 8 14.13 -7.17 -18.89
N LYS A 9 13.68 -8.27 -18.29
CA LYS A 9 13.75 -9.58 -18.94
C LYS A 9 12.69 -9.68 -20.03
N PRO A 10 13.01 -10.30 -21.17
CA PRO A 10 12.01 -10.56 -22.20
C PRO A 10 10.89 -11.43 -21.64
N LEU A 11 9.69 -11.27 -22.18
CA LEU A 11 8.54 -12.07 -21.79
C LEU A 11 8.78 -13.56 -22.14
N PRO A 12 8.75 -14.48 -21.14
CA PRO A 12 8.83 -15.92 -21.38
C PRO A 12 7.72 -16.40 -22.30
N ILE A 13 8.00 -17.43 -23.09
CA ILE A 13 7.07 -17.94 -24.11
C ILE A 13 5.75 -18.38 -23.45
N GLU A 14 5.83 -18.97 -22.26
CA GLU A 14 4.73 -19.48 -21.46
C GLU A 14 3.78 -18.38 -20.98
N LEU A 15 4.26 -17.14 -20.90
CA LEU A 15 3.46 -15.98 -20.46
C LEU A 15 2.92 -15.15 -21.62
N LYS A 16 3.39 -15.36 -22.87
CA LYS A 16 3.04 -14.52 -24.02
C LYS A 16 1.54 -14.41 -24.26
N ASP A 17 0.85 -15.54 -24.29
CA ASP A 17 -0.59 -15.56 -24.57
C ASP A 17 -1.37 -14.91 -23.42
N ARG A 18 -1.01 -15.22 -22.17
CA ARG A 18 -1.68 -14.66 -20.98
C ARG A 18 -1.51 -13.14 -20.89
N VAL A 19 -0.31 -12.63 -21.17
CA VAL A 19 -0.05 -11.18 -21.23
C VAL A 19 -0.77 -10.54 -22.40
N THR A 20 -0.81 -11.20 -23.56
CA THR A 20 -1.53 -10.69 -24.73
C THR A 20 -3.03 -10.53 -24.42
N GLU A 21 -3.67 -11.53 -23.82
CA GLU A 21 -5.08 -11.45 -23.42
C GLU A 21 -5.32 -10.39 -22.33
N LEU A 22 -4.39 -10.24 -21.38
CA LEU A 22 -4.46 -9.14 -20.41
C LEU A 22 -4.43 -7.78 -21.12
N LEU A 23 -3.46 -7.56 -22.01
CA LEU A 23 -3.26 -6.29 -22.71
C LEU A 23 -4.39 -5.95 -23.67
N LYS A 24 -5.03 -6.94 -24.30
CA LYS A 24 -6.25 -6.70 -25.09
C LYS A 24 -7.37 -6.04 -24.25
N ARG A 25 -7.46 -6.37 -22.95
CA ARG A 25 -8.47 -5.78 -22.05
C ARG A 25 -8.10 -4.40 -21.56
N ILE A 26 -6.84 -4.18 -21.17
CA ILE A 26 -6.41 -2.92 -20.53
C ILE A 26 -5.80 -1.89 -21.49
N ARG A 27 -5.38 -2.32 -22.68
CA ARG A 27 -4.77 -1.52 -23.75
C ARG A 27 -5.31 -1.92 -25.13
N PRO A 28 -6.64 -1.87 -25.35
CA PRO A 28 -7.28 -2.43 -26.55
C PRO A 28 -6.83 -1.79 -27.86
N THR A 29 -6.37 -0.53 -27.83
CA THR A 29 -6.00 0.23 -29.03
C THR A 29 -4.61 -0.11 -29.55
N ASP A 30 -3.68 -0.50 -28.67
CA ASP A 30 -2.27 -0.69 -29.00
C ASP A 30 -1.67 -1.98 -28.40
N TRP A 31 -2.51 -2.95 -28.03
CA TRP A 31 -2.12 -4.20 -27.38
C TRP A 31 -1.00 -4.96 -28.11
N LYS A 32 -0.94 -4.91 -29.45
CA LYS A 32 0.13 -5.56 -30.22
C LYS A 32 1.50 -4.96 -29.91
N GLN A 33 1.58 -3.63 -29.91
CA GLN A 33 2.81 -2.91 -29.59
C GLN A 33 3.14 -3.05 -28.11
N ALA A 34 2.14 -2.98 -27.24
CA ALA A 34 2.30 -3.21 -25.81
C ALA A 34 2.84 -4.61 -25.49
N ALA A 35 2.31 -5.66 -26.13
CA ALA A 35 2.77 -7.04 -25.94
C ALA A 35 4.20 -7.24 -26.45
N ALA A 36 4.54 -6.65 -27.60
CA ALA A 36 5.91 -6.70 -28.13
C ALA A 36 6.92 -5.95 -27.25
N GLY A 37 6.51 -4.83 -26.63
CA GLY A 37 7.30 -4.04 -25.70
C GLY A 37 7.22 -4.50 -24.24
N SER A 38 6.68 -5.69 -23.97
CA SER A 38 6.51 -6.18 -22.60
C SER A 38 7.78 -6.84 -22.05
N LYS A 39 8.13 -6.47 -20.82
CA LYS A 39 9.24 -7.00 -20.02
C LYS A 39 8.73 -7.54 -18.70
N VAL A 40 9.46 -8.48 -18.11
CA VAL A 40 9.13 -9.01 -16.78
C VAL A 40 10.31 -8.92 -15.84
N ALA A 41 10.01 -8.93 -14.55
CA ALA A 41 10.94 -9.33 -13.53
C ALA A 41 10.51 -10.72 -13.05
N TRP A 42 11.44 -11.67 -13.08
CA TRP A 42 11.20 -13.01 -12.59
C TRP A 42 12.18 -13.30 -11.47
N HIS A 43 11.66 -13.61 -10.28
CA HIS A 43 12.44 -14.11 -9.16
C HIS A 43 11.93 -15.50 -8.80
N ALA A 44 12.84 -16.49 -8.71
CA ALA A 44 12.49 -17.89 -8.51
C ALA A 44 11.70 -18.17 -7.22
N SER A 45 11.71 -17.25 -6.26
CA SER A 45 10.96 -17.36 -5.00
C SER A 45 9.52 -16.82 -5.06
N TRP A 46 9.04 -16.34 -6.21
CA TRP A 46 7.67 -15.88 -6.39
C TRP A 46 6.91 -16.97 -7.14
N SER A 47 6.08 -17.73 -6.45
CA SER A 47 5.39 -18.87 -7.08
C SER A 47 4.36 -18.43 -8.12
N ASP A 48 3.74 -17.27 -7.94
CA ASP A 48 2.55 -16.87 -8.70
C ASP A 48 2.45 -15.37 -8.99
N VAL A 49 3.32 -14.51 -8.48
CA VAL A 49 3.23 -13.06 -8.76
C VAL A 49 4.05 -12.69 -10.00
N VAL A 50 3.39 -12.06 -10.97
CA VAL A 50 3.99 -11.52 -12.18
C VAL A 50 4.13 -10.01 -12.04
N LEU A 51 5.37 -9.54 -12.20
CA LEU A 51 5.69 -8.13 -12.32
C LEU A 51 6.05 -7.83 -13.78
N LEU A 52 5.15 -7.13 -14.47
CA LEU A 52 5.20 -6.86 -15.91
C LEU A 52 5.38 -5.35 -16.14
N ARG A 53 6.30 -4.99 -17.03
CA ARG A 53 6.51 -3.61 -17.51
C ARG A 53 6.19 -3.55 -18.99
N VAL A 54 5.41 -2.55 -19.39
CA VAL A 54 5.02 -2.33 -20.79
C VAL A 54 5.72 -1.10 -21.32
N GLU A 55 6.72 -1.29 -22.18
CA GLU A 55 7.57 -0.20 -22.67
C GLU A 55 6.95 0.62 -23.81
N ALA A 56 5.80 0.18 -24.35
CA ALA A 56 5.07 0.95 -25.35
C ALA A 56 4.40 2.17 -24.71
N GLY A 57 4.71 3.37 -25.19
CA GLY A 57 4.04 4.61 -24.76
C GLY A 57 4.46 5.12 -23.37
N CYS A 58 5.70 4.88 -22.95
CA CYS A 58 6.23 5.42 -21.70
C CYS A 58 6.34 6.95 -21.75
N SER A 59 6.18 7.59 -20.59
CA SER A 59 6.54 9.00 -20.39
C SER A 59 7.94 9.05 -19.77
N GLN A 60 8.93 9.52 -20.54
CA GLN A 60 10.33 9.44 -20.16
C GLN A 60 10.72 7.99 -19.76
N ARG A 61 11.21 7.78 -18.52
CA ARG A 61 11.53 6.46 -17.97
C ARG A 61 10.34 5.75 -17.32
N GLN A 62 9.23 6.44 -17.15
CA GLN A 62 8.07 5.88 -16.47
C GLN A 62 7.18 5.14 -17.46
N CYS A 63 7.02 3.85 -17.23
CA CYS A 63 6.19 2.98 -18.04
C CYS A 63 5.06 2.39 -17.21
N MET A 64 4.03 1.91 -17.88
CA MET A 64 2.99 1.12 -17.25
C MET A 64 3.62 -0.14 -16.67
N THR A 65 3.49 -0.31 -15.36
CA THR A 65 3.94 -1.47 -14.61
C THR A 65 2.72 -2.13 -13.97
N LEU A 66 2.60 -3.43 -14.16
CA LEU A 66 1.45 -4.25 -13.79
C LEU A 66 1.92 -5.31 -12.80
N ILE A 67 1.20 -5.43 -11.69
CA ILE A 67 1.34 -6.54 -10.75
C ILE A 67 0.10 -7.41 -10.89
N GLY A 68 0.30 -8.69 -11.16
CA GLY A 68 -0.79 -9.65 -11.27
C GLY A 68 -0.43 -10.99 -10.66
N ARG A 69 -1.45 -11.78 -10.36
CA ARG A 69 -1.29 -13.19 -9.99
C ARG A 69 -1.52 -14.10 -11.19
N LEU A 70 -0.59 -15.02 -11.39
CA LEU A 70 -0.65 -16.07 -12.39
C LEU A 70 -1.58 -17.16 -11.89
N THR A 71 -2.60 -17.48 -12.68
CA THR A 71 -3.43 -18.67 -12.51
C THR A 71 -3.17 -19.63 -13.66
N ASP A 72 -3.79 -20.81 -13.63
CA ASP A 72 -3.71 -21.78 -14.72
C ASP A 72 -4.26 -21.21 -16.04
N GLN A 73 -5.15 -20.22 -15.97
CA GLN A 73 -5.89 -19.70 -17.12
C GLN A 73 -5.44 -18.31 -17.55
N ALA A 74 -5.04 -17.44 -16.63
CA ALA A 74 -4.82 -16.02 -16.92
C ALA A 74 -3.83 -15.36 -15.96
N ILE A 75 -3.54 -14.09 -16.23
CA ILE A 75 -2.99 -13.17 -15.23
C ILE A 75 -4.15 -12.35 -14.69
N ASN A 76 -4.43 -12.53 -13.39
CA ASN A 76 -5.37 -11.70 -12.64
C ASN A 76 -4.64 -10.42 -12.25
N LEU A 77 -4.98 -9.31 -12.91
CA LEU A 77 -4.38 -8.01 -12.63
C LEU A 77 -4.84 -7.51 -11.25
N GLU A 78 -3.88 -7.09 -10.42
CA GLU A 78 -4.16 -6.62 -9.06
C GLU A 78 -3.77 -5.16 -8.86
N LEU A 79 -2.72 -4.69 -9.53
CA LEU A 79 -2.27 -3.32 -9.44
C LEU A 79 -1.68 -2.84 -10.78
N THR A 80 -2.03 -1.61 -11.17
CA THR A 80 -1.42 -0.87 -12.29
C THR A 80 -0.84 0.42 -11.76
N ILE A 81 0.44 0.67 -12.05
CA ILE A 81 1.15 1.89 -11.65
C ILE A 81 2.02 2.40 -12.80
N LEU A 82 2.39 3.67 -12.71
CA LEU A 82 3.36 4.30 -13.60
C LEU A 82 4.69 4.41 -12.84
N ALA A 83 5.72 3.71 -13.29
CA ALA A 83 6.99 3.60 -12.55
C ALA A 83 8.20 3.41 -13.47
N ASP A 84 9.40 3.64 -12.93
CA ASP A 84 10.68 3.32 -13.57
C ASP A 84 10.87 1.78 -13.70
N ASP A 85 11.99 1.35 -14.28
CA ASP A 85 12.32 -0.06 -14.51
C ASP A 85 12.86 -0.80 -13.27
N MET A 86 12.93 -0.12 -12.12
CA MET A 86 13.52 -0.62 -10.89
C MET A 86 12.49 -0.75 -9.75
N VAL A 87 12.60 -1.83 -9.00
CA VAL A 87 11.81 -2.10 -7.80
C VAL A 87 12.74 -2.51 -6.66
N TRP A 88 12.64 -1.86 -5.51
CA TRP A 88 13.27 -2.34 -4.28
C TRP A 88 12.27 -3.15 -3.48
N MET A 89 12.66 -4.35 -3.10
CA MET A 89 11.86 -5.22 -2.26
C MET A 89 12.57 -5.42 -0.93
N HIS A 90 11.90 -5.02 0.14
CA HIS A 90 12.39 -5.30 1.49
C HIS A 90 11.97 -6.70 1.91
N ASP A 91 12.63 -7.25 2.92
CA ASP A 91 12.29 -8.52 3.58
C ASP A 91 11.57 -8.33 4.93
N VAL A 92 11.31 -7.07 5.30
CA VAL A 92 10.70 -6.71 6.58
C VAL A 92 9.18 -6.72 6.46
N PHE A 93 8.52 -7.41 7.38
CA PHE A 93 7.05 -7.41 7.49
C PHE A 93 6.60 -6.22 8.35
N PHE A 94 5.46 -5.62 8.00
CA PHE A 94 4.88 -4.50 8.73
C PHE A 94 3.51 -4.86 9.25
N ASP A 95 3.18 -4.36 10.44
CA ASP A 95 1.81 -4.38 10.93
C ASP A 95 1.13 -3.09 10.45
N LEU A 96 0.18 -3.25 9.53
CA LEU A 96 -0.67 -2.17 9.06
C LEU A 96 -2.09 -2.41 9.56
N TRP A 97 -2.59 -1.45 10.34
CA TRP A 97 -3.92 -1.50 10.97
C TRP A 97 -4.15 -2.78 11.78
N GLY A 98 -3.16 -3.16 12.59
CA GLY A 98 -3.25 -4.32 13.48
C GLY A 98 -3.12 -5.68 12.81
N SER A 99 -2.80 -5.73 11.50
CA SER A 99 -2.54 -6.99 10.78
C SER A 99 -1.18 -6.99 10.11
N ARG A 100 -0.49 -8.12 10.21
CA ARG A 100 0.77 -8.37 9.51
C ARG A 100 0.55 -8.33 8.01
N SER A 101 1.39 -7.57 7.33
CA SER A 101 1.36 -7.34 5.88
C SER A 101 2.62 -7.90 5.22
N ALA A 102 2.54 -8.19 3.92
CA ALA A 102 3.71 -8.61 3.15
C ALA A 102 4.81 -7.52 3.15
N PRO A 103 6.07 -7.88 2.84
CA PRO A 103 7.12 -6.89 2.70
C PRO A 103 6.83 -5.87 1.58
N PRO A 104 7.21 -4.60 1.75
CA PRO A 104 6.88 -3.52 0.81
C PRO A 104 7.70 -3.61 -0.47
N TRP A 105 7.03 -3.30 -1.59
CA TRP A 105 7.62 -3.15 -2.91
C TRP A 105 7.67 -1.66 -3.22
N ILE A 106 8.88 -1.14 -3.41
CA ILE A 106 9.12 0.28 -3.61
C ILE A 106 9.44 0.51 -5.08
N PHE A 107 8.62 1.31 -5.73
CA PHE A 107 8.75 1.68 -7.13
C PHE A 107 9.28 3.09 -7.24
N LYS A 108 10.37 3.26 -8.00
CA LYS A 108 10.84 4.61 -8.33
C LYS A 108 9.87 5.29 -9.27
N THR A 109 9.57 6.55 -9.02
CA THR A 109 8.90 7.43 -9.98
C THR A 109 9.85 8.60 -10.32
N GLU A 110 9.33 9.74 -10.77
CA GLU A 110 10.17 10.85 -11.23
C GLU A 110 10.93 11.48 -10.06
N GLY A 111 12.23 11.76 -10.27
CA GLY A 111 13.09 12.34 -9.23
C GLY A 111 13.24 11.45 -7.99
N ASP A 112 12.99 12.03 -6.82
CA ASP A 112 13.06 11.38 -5.50
C ASP A 112 11.70 10.85 -5.01
N ALA A 113 10.65 10.96 -5.83
CA ALA A 113 9.35 10.41 -5.51
C ALA A 113 9.28 8.92 -5.83
N GLY A 114 8.47 8.19 -5.06
CA GLY A 114 8.18 6.79 -5.32
C GLY A 114 6.82 6.37 -4.78
N LEU A 115 6.48 5.12 -5.09
CA LEU A 115 5.30 4.44 -4.58
C LEU A 115 5.74 3.23 -3.76
N VAL A 116 5.12 3.04 -2.60
CA VAL A 116 5.24 1.81 -1.82
C VAL A 116 3.95 1.03 -1.98
N ALA A 117 4.05 -0.20 -2.49
CA ALA A 117 2.95 -1.14 -2.61
C ALA A 117 3.13 -2.29 -1.62
N ILE A 118 2.08 -2.60 -0.87
CA ILE A 118 2.09 -3.60 0.19
C ILE A 118 0.90 -4.52 0.02
N LEU A 119 1.15 -5.81 -0.13
CA LEU A 119 0.08 -6.80 -0.21
C LEU A 119 -0.44 -7.13 1.20
N ARG A 120 -1.76 -7.02 1.37
CA ARG A 120 -2.54 -7.50 2.52
C ARG A 120 -3.52 -8.58 2.07
N GLN A 121 -4.25 -9.17 3.01
CA GLN A 121 -5.26 -10.20 2.72
C GLN A 121 -6.34 -9.70 1.76
N GLU A 122 -6.71 -8.42 1.87
CA GLU A 122 -7.81 -7.80 1.12
C GLU A 122 -7.34 -7.13 -0.19
N GLY A 123 -6.03 -7.08 -0.46
CA GLY A 123 -5.47 -6.48 -1.66
C GLY A 123 -4.22 -5.64 -1.43
N TRP A 124 -3.87 -4.83 -2.43
CA TRP A 124 -2.71 -3.95 -2.39
C TRP A 124 -3.04 -2.60 -1.75
N VAL A 125 -2.22 -2.20 -0.78
CA VAL A 125 -2.19 -0.84 -0.24
C VAL A 125 -1.06 -0.08 -0.91
N VAL A 126 -1.34 1.12 -1.41
CA VAL A 126 -0.35 1.96 -2.09
C VAL A 126 -0.22 3.28 -1.34
N SER A 127 1.03 3.68 -1.06
CA SER A 127 1.36 5.00 -0.50
C SER A 127 2.40 5.69 -1.36
N ALA A 128 2.22 6.98 -1.61
CA ALA A 128 3.29 7.82 -2.13
C ALA A 128 4.34 8.07 -1.05
N CYS A 129 5.59 8.27 -1.46
CA CYS A 129 6.69 8.63 -0.58
C CYS A 129 7.69 9.53 -1.32
N SER A 130 8.34 10.42 -0.56
CA SER A 130 9.59 11.06 -0.96
C SER A 130 10.75 10.33 -0.27
N ASN A 131 11.83 10.08 -1.03
CA ASN A 131 13.01 9.36 -0.58
C ASN A 131 12.67 8.03 0.13
N CYS A 132 12.06 7.12 -0.63
CA CYS A 132 11.43 5.90 -0.13
C CYS A 132 12.43 4.83 0.40
N THR A 133 13.74 5.03 0.24
CA THR A 133 14.79 4.06 0.61
C THR A 133 14.72 3.62 2.07
N ASN A 134 14.29 4.50 2.98
CA ASN A 134 14.17 4.21 4.40
C ASN A 134 12.74 3.85 4.83
N TRP A 135 11.79 3.65 3.90
CA TRP A 135 10.40 3.39 4.23
C TRP A 135 10.27 2.15 5.12
N GLY A 136 11.05 1.11 4.84
CA GLY A 136 11.06 -0.13 5.64
C GLY A 136 11.63 0.01 7.06
N SER A 137 12.21 1.15 7.41
CA SER A 137 12.69 1.44 8.77
C SER A 137 11.74 2.34 9.55
N ARG A 138 10.71 2.89 8.91
CA ARG A 138 9.72 3.76 9.56
C ARG A 138 8.78 2.90 10.39
N LYS A 139 8.87 3.01 11.71
CA LYS A 139 7.85 2.44 12.60
C LYS A 139 6.63 3.36 12.54
N PRO A 140 5.41 2.82 12.39
CA PRO A 140 4.22 3.62 12.59
C PRO A 140 4.23 4.18 14.00
N ASP A 141 3.79 5.43 14.16
CA ASP A 141 3.63 6.02 15.48
C ASP A 141 2.72 5.11 16.31
N GLN A 142 3.20 4.67 17.48
CA GLN A 142 2.34 3.96 18.40
C GLN A 142 1.27 4.93 18.88
N ILE A 143 0.04 4.74 18.42
CA ILE A 143 -1.11 5.40 19.00
C ILE A 143 -1.21 4.86 20.43
N SER A 144 -0.81 5.67 21.41
CA SER A 144 -1.07 5.37 22.81
C SER A 144 -2.59 5.21 22.98
N PRO A 145 -3.07 4.24 23.79
CA PRO A 145 -4.48 4.18 24.13
C PRO A 145 -4.95 5.56 24.57
N PRO A 146 -6.15 6.01 24.16
CA PRO A 146 -6.69 7.26 24.67
C PRO A 146 -6.62 7.21 26.19
N GLU A 147 -6.04 8.25 26.81
CA GLU A 147 -5.96 8.32 28.27
C GLU A 147 -7.35 8.04 28.84
N PRO A 148 -7.45 7.17 29.88
CA PRO A 148 -8.74 6.93 30.52
C PRO A 148 -9.33 8.28 30.89
N ARG A 149 -10.54 8.57 30.39
CA ARG A 149 -11.22 9.82 30.72
C ARG A 149 -11.17 9.97 32.25
N PRO A 150 -10.84 11.17 32.77
CA PRO A 150 -10.93 11.40 34.20
C PRO A 150 -12.29 10.91 34.66
N ALA A 151 -12.30 10.11 35.73
CA ALA A 151 -13.54 9.64 36.33
C ALA A 151 -14.48 10.84 36.45
N ALA A 152 -15.71 10.70 35.95
CA ALA A 152 -16.70 11.76 36.08
C ALA A 152 -16.69 12.20 37.56
N PRO A 153 -16.64 13.51 37.85
CA PRO A 153 -16.66 13.98 39.23
C PRO A 153 -17.83 13.28 39.92
N ALA A 154 -17.57 12.69 41.09
CA ALA A 154 -18.55 11.93 41.83
C ALA A 154 -19.86 12.72 41.83
N ILE A 155 -20.91 12.12 41.27
CA ILE A 155 -22.24 12.72 41.30
C ILE A 155 -22.53 12.91 42.78
N LEU A 156 -22.43 14.16 43.26
CA LEU A 156 -22.81 14.48 44.62
C LEU A 156 -24.23 13.95 44.79
N PRO A 157 -24.53 13.21 45.87
CA PRO A 157 -25.87 12.73 46.10
C PRO A 157 -26.82 13.92 45.94
N PRO A 158 -27.92 13.77 45.19
CA PRO A 158 -28.83 14.88 44.95
C PRO A 158 -29.28 15.44 46.30
N LYS A 159 -28.85 16.66 46.62
CA LYS A 159 -29.27 17.35 47.82
C LYS A 159 -30.79 17.44 47.79
N SER A 160 -31.43 17.14 48.90
CA SER A 160 -32.85 17.43 49.05
C SER A 160 -33.08 18.94 48.87
N PHE A 161 -34.28 19.34 48.43
CA PHE A 161 -34.63 20.76 48.29
C PHE A 161 -34.39 21.55 49.57
N ARG A 162 -34.54 20.92 50.74
CA ARG A 162 -34.26 21.50 52.06
C ARG A 162 -32.76 21.76 52.30
N GLU A 163 -31.89 20.88 51.85
CA GLU A 163 -30.44 21.07 51.94
C GLU A 163 -29.96 22.16 50.98
N PHE A 164 -30.48 22.16 49.75
CA PHE A 164 -30.21 23.22 48.78
C PHE A 164 -30.64 24.60 49.28
N SER A 165 -31.85 24.71 49.85
CA SER A 165 -32.37 25.98 50.36
C SER A 165 -31.54 26.53 51.52
N ARG A 166 -31.10 25.65 52.44
CA ARG A 166 -30.25 26.02 53.58
C ARG A 166 -28.88 26.51 53.12
N ASP A 167 -28.27 25.85 52.14
CA ASP A 167 -26.97 26.26 51.60
C ASP A 167 -27.04 27.63 50.89
N LEU A 168 -28.17 27.92 50.23
CA LEU A 168 -28.44 29.22 49.62
C LEU A 168 -28.56 30.34 50.66
N GLU A 169 -29.19 30.07 51.80
CA GLU A 169 -29.30 31.04 52.89
C GLU A 169 -27.92 31.33 53.52
N THR A 170 -27.09 30.32 53.76
CA THR A 170 -25.74 30.53 54.30
C THR A 170 -24.82 31.28 53.34
N LEU A 171 -24.98 31.09 52.03
CA LEU A 171 -24.23 31.84 51.02
C LEU A 171 -24.69 33.30 50.90
N ARG A 172 -25.96 33.59 51.20
CA ARG A 172 -26.51 34.95 51.13
C ARG A 172 -26.13 35.83 52.34
N THR A 173 -25.71 35.20 53.44
CA THR A 173 -25.21 35.87 54.65
C THR A 173 -23.69 36.08 54.67
N ARG A 174 -22.98 35.64 53.63
CA ARG A 174 -21.57 35.99 53.39
C ARG A 174 -21.49 37.11 52.36
#